data_AF-A0A830CBA4-F1
#
_entry.id   AF-A0A830CBA4-F1
#
_cell.length_a   1.000
_cell.length_b   1.000
_cell.length_c   1.000
_cell.angle_alpha   90.00
_cell.angle_beta   90.00
_cell.angle_gamma   90.00
#
_symmetry.space_group_name_H-M   'P 1'
#
loop_
_entity.id
_entity.type
_entity.pdbx_description
1 polymer ?
#
loop_
_entity_poly.entity_id
_entity_poly.type
_entity_poly.pdbx_seq_one_letter_code
_entity_poly.pdbx_strand_id
1 'polypeptide(L)'
;MSSHSPPTGRAQRVWTLMKPRFEISAPWSLIRSRISNSDVPSLRQKFFIPDEYIIIAPGPKDRIDKPPDRCLAFHVASLEAGLRFPLCRHVENILSGLNVCPGQLMPNSYRQILGFIILMRHFQVDPSFVHFRNLISIVSASKTGENGFFYLTPKPNRKLLRNLPSSLGRWKNKFIYVKSPENRPWRVPTRWINVTRSKSYVLESPLWGQDFISNRLTVTFYESSMILKEDVLVLAGLSPAPIETTQSLDN
;
A
#
# COMPACT_ATOMS: atom_id res chain seq x y z
N MET A 1 12.68 -37.84 -23.10
CA MET A 1 13.26 -36.49 -23.25
C MET A 1 12.81 -35.96 -24.60
N SER A 2 11.81 -35.08 -24.65
CA SER A 2 11.27 -34.56 -25.91
C SER A 2 11.57 -33.06 -26.01
N SER A 3 12.62 -32.73 -26.76
CA SER A 3 13.03 -31.36 -27.06
C SER A 3 11.99 -30.70 -27.97
N HIS A 4 11.26 -29.72 -27.46
CA HIS A 4 10.43 -28.85 -28.29
C HIS A 4 11.29 -27.71 -28.83
N SER A 5 11.51 -27.71 -30.14
CA SER A 5 12.19 -26.61 -30.84
C SER A 5 11.34 -25.33 -30.82
N PRO A 6 11.95 -24.13 -30.84
CA PRO A 6 11.19 -22.88 -30.81
C PRO A 6 10.43 -22.64 -32.13
N PRO A 7 9.28 -21.94 -32.13
CA PRO A 7 8.53 -21.67 -33.34
C PRO A 7 9.26 -20.63 -34.21
N THR A 8 9.29 -20.85 -35.52
CA THR A 8 9.99 -19.98 -36.47
C THR A 8 9.21 -18.71 -36.84
N GLY A 9 9.97 -17.62 -37.08
CA GLY A 9 9.68 -16.42 -37.88
C GLY A 9 8.33 -15.72 -37.71
N ARG A 10 7.26 -16.32 -38.24
CA ARG A 10 5.92 -15.71 -38.30
C ARG A 10 5.16 -15.86 -36.98
N ALA A 11 5.24 -17.02 -36.33
CA ALA A 11 4.64 -17.26 -35.02
C ALA A 11 5.34 -16.44 -33.91
N GLN A 12 6.65 -16.23 -34.02
CA GLN A 12 7.41 -15.40 -33.08
C GLN A 12 7.09 -13.91 -33.23
N ARG A 13 6.82 -13.44 -34.46
CA ARG A 13 6.32 -12.07 -34.71
C ARG A 13 4.91 -11.85 -34.15
N VAL A 14 4.00 -12.80 -34.33
CA VAL A 14 2.66 -12.72 -33.71
C VAL A 14 2.77 -12.75 -32.18
N TRP A 15 3.67 -13.57 -31.62
CA TRP A 15 3.88 -13.59 -30.16
C TRP A 15 4.48 -12.27 -29.62
N THR A 16 5.33 -11.61 -30.40
CA THR A 16 5.90 -10.31 -30.02
C THR A 16 4.86 -9.17 -30.10
N LEU A 17 3.90 -9.27 -31.03
CA LEU A 17 2.79 -8.33 -31.19
C LEU A 17 1.64 -8.54 -30.18
N MET A 18 1.50 -9.76 -29.64
CA MET A 18 0.49 -10.12 -28.62
C MET A 18 0.95 -9.90 -27.18
N LYS A 19 2.23 -9.56 -26.92
CA LYS A 19 2.59 -9.03 -25.61
C LYS A 19 1.82 -7.73 -25.42
N PRO A 20 1.10 -7.54 -24.30
CA PRO A 20 0.66 -6.21 -23.93
C PRO A 20 1.88 -5.30 -24.06
N ARG A 21 1.76 -4.19 -24.79
CA ARG A 21 2.74 -3.11 -24.70
C ARG A 21 2.71 -2.65 -23.25
N PHE A 22 3.43 -3.33 -22.38
CA PHE A 22 3.97 -2.72 -21.19
C PHE A 22 4.91 -1.67 -21.76
N GLU A 23 4.39 -0.44 -21.92
CA GLU A 23 5.26 0.73 -21.96
C GLU A 23 6.27 0.48 -20.85
N ILE A 24 7.55 0.36 -21.21
CA ILE A 24 8.62 0.25 -20.22
C ILE A 24 8.51 1.54 -19.42
N SER A 25 7.85 1.45 -18.26
CA SER A 25 7.74 2.59 -17.35
C SER A 25 9.16 3.06 -17.10
N ALA A 26 9.39 4.37 -17.19
CA ALA A 26 10.67 4.94 -16.80
C ALA A 26 11.08 4.36 -15.43
N PRO A 27 12.35 3.99 -15.24
CA PRO A 27 12.82 3.49 -13.95
C PRO A 27 12.47 4.50 -12.87
N TRP A 28 12.11 4.03 -11.69
CA TRP A 28 11.67 4.88 -10.57
C TRP A 28 12.65 6.01 -10.27
N SER A 29 13.95 5.79 -10.50
CA SER A 29 15.03 6.77 -10.31
C SER A 29 14.95 7.98 -11.24
N LEU A 30 14.18 7.89 -12.33
CA LEU A 30 13.93 8.98 -13.26
C LEU A 30 12.55 9.61 -13.09
N ILE A 31 11.69 9.06 -12.23
CA ILE A 31 10.33 9.57 -12.04
C ILE A 31 10.38 10.83 -11.18
N ARG A 32 9.99 11.95 -11.77
CA ARG A 32 9.73 13.21 -11.06
C ARG A 32 8.29 13.28 -10.58
N SER A 33 8.06 13.94 -9.45
CA SER A 33 6.69 14.24 -9.03
C SER A 33 6.06 15.29 -9.93
N ARG A 34 4.75 15.20 -10.10
CA ARG A 34 3.88 16.19 -10.72
C ARG A 34 3.10 17.00 -9.68
N ILE A 35 3.32 16.72 -8.40
CA ILE A 35 2.76 17.52 -7.31
C ILE A 35 3.61 18.77 -7.12
N SER A 36 2.93 19.90 -7.03
CA SER A 36 3.50 21.23 -6.84
C SER A 36 3.01 21.84 -5.52
N ASN A 37 3.59 22.98 -5.11
CA ASN A 37 3.18 23.66 -3.89
C ASN A 37 1.70 24.11 -3.92
N SER A 38 1.15 24.41 -5.10
CA SER A 38 -0.28 24.79 -5.22
C SER A 38 -1.24 23.62 -4.97
N ASP A 39 -0.77 22.37 -5.09
CA ASP A 39 -1.60 21.19 -4.81
C ASP A 39 -1.69 20.88 -3.30
N VAL A 40 -0.75 21.40 -2.50
CA VAL A 40 -0.61 21.05 -1.07
C VAL A 40 -1.87 21.36 -0.25
N PRO A 41 -2.51 22.53 -0.36
CA PRO A 41 -3.74 22.81 0.40
C PRO A 41 -4.85 21.82 0.07
N SER A 42 -5.06 21.52 -1.22
CA SER A 42 -6.09 20.57 -1.68
C SER A 42 -5.80 19.14 -1.20
N LEU A 43 -4.54 18.72 -1.20
CA LEU A 43 -4.15 17.41 -0.66
C LEU A 43 -4.37 17.33 0.85
N ARG A 44 -4.01 18.38 1.60
CA ARG A 44 -4.23 18.46 3.04
C ARG A 44 -5.71 18.33 3.37
N GLN A 45 -6.55 19.11 2.71
CA GLN A 45 -8.00 19.09 2.90
C GLN A 45 -8.60 17.73 2.52
N LYS A 46 -8.28 17.21 1.33
CA LYS A 46 -8.84 15.96 0.81
C LYS A 46 -8.55 14.74 1.69
N PHE A 47 -7.37 14.70 2.31
CA PHE A 47 -6.92 13.54 3.09
C PHE A 47 -6.83 13.82 4.59
N PHE A 48 -7.42 14.93 5.05
CA PHE A 48 -7.48 15.33 6.46
C PHE A 48 -6.10 15.29 7.13
N ILE A 49 -5.06 15.75 6.43
CA ILE A 49 -3.68 15.70 6.96
C ILE A 49 -3.56 16.76 8.07
N PRO A 50 -3.24 16.37 9.32
CA PRO A 50 -3.14 17.33 10.42
C PRO A 50 -2.00 18.35 10.22
N ASP A 51 -2.16 19.57 10.72
CA ASP A 51 -1.23 20.68 10.48
C ASP A 51 0.18 20.42 11.02
N GLU A 52 0.31 19.61 12.07
CA GLU A 52 1.60 19.19 12.62
C GLU A 52 2.41 18.30 11.66
N TYR A 53 1.77 17.73 10.64
CA TYR A 53 2.44 17.04 9.54
C TYR A 53 2.66 18.01 8.39
N ILE A 54 3.93 18.34 8.12
CA ILE A 54 4.30 19.28 7.05
C ILE A 54 4.40 18.52 5.73
N ILE A 55 3.60 18.93 4.76
CA ILE A 55 3.63 18.41 3.39
C ILE A 55 4.61 19.26 2.58
N ILE A 56 5.54 18.61 1.87
CA ILE A 56 6.52 19.25 1.00
C ILE A 56 6.33 18.69 -0.42
N ALA A 57 6.06 19.59 -1.37
CA ALA A 57 6.02 19.23 -2.78
C ALA A 57 7.45 18.96 -3.30
N PRO A 58 7.71 17.82 -3.98
CA PRO A 58 9.03 17.53 -4.51
C PRO A 58 9.45 18.49 -5.62
N GLY A 59 10.70 18.94 -5.59
CA GLY A 59 11.31 19.73 -6.66
C GLY A 59 11.68 18.91 -7.90
N PRO A 60 12.15 19.55 -8.99
CA PRO A 60 12.45 18.87 -10.26
C PRO A 60 13.52 17.76 -10.16
N LYS A 61 14.48 17.91 -9.23
CA LYS A 61 15.59 16.97 -9.00
C LYS A 61 15.25 15.90 -7.95
N ASP A 62 14.15 16.08 -7.23
CA ASP A 62 13.77 15.22 -6.12
C ASP A 62 13.22 13.88 -6.62
N ARG A 63 13.48 12.82 -5.86
CA ARG A 63 13.08 11.44 -6.17
C ARG A 63 12.48 10.77 -4.95
N ILE A 64 11.55 9.85 -5.19
CA ILE A 64 10.80 9.20 -4.13
C ILE A 64 11.68 8.42 -3.12
N ASP A 65 12.85 7.94 -3.54
CA ASP A 65 13.80 7.22 -2.70
C ASP A 65 14.70 8.13 -1.85
N LYS A 66 14.71 9.44 -2.13
CA LYS A 66 15.57 10.44 -1.48
C LYS A 66 14.72 11.55 -0.86
N PRO A 67 13.88 11.24 0.14
CA PRO A 67 13.20 12.29 0.87
C PRO A 67 14.21 13.17 1.63
N PRO A 68 13.88 14.46 1.86
CA PRO A 68 14.67 15.31 2.76
C PRO A 68 14.77 14.73 4.18
N ASP A 69 15.69 15.27 4.98
CA ASP A 69 15.87 14.82 6.36
C ASP A 69 14.58 14.89 7.17
N ARG A 70 14.35 13.85 7.99
CA ARG A 70 13.13 13.64 8.81
C ARG A 70 11.83 13.51 8.00
N CYS A 71 11.91 13.45 6.68
CA CYS A 71 10.75 13.24 5.82
C CYS A 71 10.66 11.80 5.32
N LEU A 72 9.44 11.38 5.00
CA LEU A 72 9.20 10.17 4.20
C LEU A 72 8.39 10.52 2.97
N ALA A 73 8.61 9.75 1.91
CA ALA A 73 7.88 9.92 0.66
C ALA A 73 6.64 9.03 0.65
N PHE A 74 5.51 9.59 0.22
CA PHE A 74 4.25 8.90 0.07
C PHE A 74 3.66 9.20 -1.30
N HIS A 75 3.16 8.17 -1.97
CA HIS A 75 2.34 8.38 -3.16
C HIS A 75 0.98 8.95 -2.77
N VAL A 76 0.47 9.88 -3.57
CA VAL A 76 -0.92 10.35 -3.41
C VAL A 76 -1.90 9.18 -3.50
N ALA A 77 -1.60 8.19 -4.36
CA ALA A 77 -2.41 6.98 -4.48
C ALA A 77 -2.43 6.12 -3.21
N SER A 78 -1.42 6.22 -2.33
CA SER A 78 -1.46 5.57 -1.00
C SER A 78 -2.47 6.22 -0.08
N LEU A 79 -2.62 7.56 -0.16
CA LEU A 79 -3.68 8.28 0.55
C LEU A 79 -5.06 7.95 -0.04
N GLU A 80 -5.16 7.84 -1.36
CA GLU A 80 -6.38 7.37 -2.05
C GLU A 80 -6.70 5.88 -1.76
N ALA A 81 -5.72 5.12 -1.26
CA ALA A 81 -5.92 3.78 -0.76
C ALA A 81 -6.42 3.73 0.69
N GLY A 82 -6.59 4.89 1.35
CA GLY A 82 -7.10 5.04 2.70
C GLY A 82 -6.03 5.35 3.75
N LEU A 83 -4.75 5.50 3.38
CA LEU A 83 -3.70 5.86 4.34
C LEU A 83 -3.91 7.29 4.85
N ARG A 84 -3.86 7.49 6.16
CA ARG A 84 -4.03 8.81 6.81
C ARG A 84 -2.89 9.06 7.79
N PHE A 85 -2.72 10.33 8.18
CA PHE A 85 -1.79 10.75 9.22
C PHE A 85 -2.58 11.17 10.47
N PRO A 86 -2.06 10.91 11.68
CA PRO A 86 -0.88 10.10 11.99
C PRO A 86 -1.03 8.64 11.50
N LEU A 87 0.07 8.00 11.10
CA LEU A 87 0.01 6.57 10.78
C LEU A 87 -0.43 5.82 12.05
N CYS A 88 -1.45 4.97 11.93
CA CYS A 88 -1.87 4.18 13.08
C CYS A 88 -0.74 3.20 13.46
N ARG A 89 -0.62 2.90 14.76
CA ARG A 89 0.44 2.02 15.29
C ARG A 89 0.52 0.68 14.57
N HIS A 90 -0.62 0.11 14.17
CA HIS A 90 -0.68 -1.17 13.45
C HIS A 90 -0.09 -1.08 12.04
N VAL A 91 -0.31 0.02 11.32
CA VAL A 91 0.35 0.29 10.02
C VAL A 91 1.86 0.41 10.22
N GLU A 92 2.31 1.16 11.23
CA GLU A 92 3.73 1.32 11.53
C GLU A 92 4.40 -0.04 11.84
N ASN A 93 3.78 -0.84 12.70
CA ASN A 93 4.25 -2.18 13.06
C ASN A 93 4.34 -3.12 11.86
N ILE A 94 3.37 -3.07 10.94
CA ILE A 94 3.37 -3.90 9.74
C ILE A 94 4.50 -3.48 8.79
N LEU A 95 4.66 -2.17 8.53
CA LEU A 95 5.73 -1.66 7.67
C LEU A 95 7.12 -1.97 8.23
N SER A 96 7.29 -1.81 9.54
CA SER A 96 8.52 -2.16 10.26
C SER A 96 8.79 -3.67 10.25
N GLY A 97 7.79 -4.51 10.50
CA GLY A 97 7.93 -5.96 10.44
C GLY A 97 8.26 -6.48 9.03
N LEU A 98 7.77 -5.80 7.98
CA LEU A 98 8.13 -6.07 6.58
C LEU A 98 9.47 -5.45 6.17
N ASN A 99 10.06 -4.59 7.02
CA ASN A 99 11.23 -3.78 6.74
C ASN A 99 11.12 -2.94 5.45
N VAL A 100 9.93 -2.46 5.10
CA VAL A 100 9.68 -1.74 3.85
C VAL A 100 9.38 -0.26 4.10
N CYS A 101 10.03 0.62 3.33
CA CYS A 101 9.74 2.06 3.38
C CYS A 101 8.38 2.34 2.73
N PRO A 102 7.56 3.28 3.25
CA PRO A 102 6.26 3.61 2.68
C PRO A 102 6.30 3.93 1.17
N GLY A 103 7.32 4.67 0.72
CA GLY A 103 7.49 5.05 -0.68
C GLY A 103 7.73 3.86 -1.63
N GLN A 104 8.10 2.68 -1.11
CA GLN A 104 8.34 1.48 -1.93
C GLN A 104 7.09 0.61 -2.10
N LEU A 105 6.03 0.81 -1.32
CA LEU A 105 4.82 0.00 -1.43
C LEU A 105 3.88 0.54 -2.49
N MET A 106 3.41 -0.36 -3.36
CA MET A 106 2.36 -0.05 -4.33
C MET A 106 1.03 0.27 -3.62
N PRO A 107 0.15 1.11 -4.20
CA PRO A 107 -1.06 1.59 -3.50
C PRO A 107 -2.02 0.49 -3.04
N ASN A 108 -2.19 -0.58 -3.83
CA ASN A 108 -3.04 -1.72 -3.43
C ASN A 108 -2.50 -2.48 -2.21
N SER A 109 -1.21 -2.36 -1.89
CA SER A 109 -0.64 -2.90 -0.65
C SER A 109 -1.23 -2.22 0.57
N TYR A 110 -1.43 -0.90 0.52
CA TYR A 110 -2.06 -0.17 1.62
C TYR A 110 -3.51 -0.59 1.82
N ARG A 111 -4.25 -0.84 0.72
CA ARG A 111 -5.62 -1.40 0.80
C ARG A 111 -5.65 -2.72 1.57
N GLN A 112 -4.68 -3.61 1.32
CA GLN A 112 -4.58 -4.87 2.06
C GLN A 112 -4.26 -4.67 3.54
N ILE A 113 -3.33 -3.75 3.87
CA ILE A 113 -2.98 -3.43 5.26
C ILE A 113 -4.19 -2.87 6.01
N LEU A 114 -4.86 -1.88 5.43
CA LEU A 114 -5.99 -1.20 6.06
C LEU A 114 -7.20 -2.12 6.16
N GLY A 115 -7.52 -2.86 5.10
CA GLY A 115 -8.60 -3.86 5.13
C GLY A 115 -8.36 -4.94 6.19
N PHE A 116 -7.12 -5.41 6.32
CA PHE A 116 -6.75 -6.32 7.41
C PHE A 116 -7.04 -5.70 8.79
N ILE A 117 -6.57 -4.47 9.05
CA ILE A 117 -6.76 -3.82 10.35
C ILE A 117 -8.25 -3.63 10.67
N ILE A 118 -9.04 -3.18 9.70
CA ILE A 118 -10.49 -2.98 9.86
C ILE A 118 -11.18 -4.30 10.17
N LEU A 119 -10.88 -5.36 9.42
CA LEU A 119 -11.50 -6.67 9.62
C LEU A 119 -11.12 -7.30 10.97
N MET A 120 -9.86 -7.16 11.40
CA MET A 120 -9.42 -7.62 12.72
C MET A 120 -10.19 -6.89 13.83
N ARG A 121 -10.31 -5.55 13.74
CA ARG A 121 -11.10 -4.74 14.69
C ARG A 121 -12.59 -5.09 14.67
N HIS A 122 -13.17 -5.35 13.50
CA HIS A 122 -14.56 -5.80 13.35
C HIS A 122 -14.81 -7.11 14.09
N PHE A 123 -13.85 -8.04 14.08
CA PHE A 123 -13.90 -9.28 14.84
C PHE A 123 -13.38 -9.17 16.28
N GLN A 124 -13.15 -7.94 16.78
CA GLN A 124 -12.67 -7.66 18.12
C GLN A 124 -11.32 -8.33 18.45
N VAL A 125 -10.46 -8.48 17.44
CA VAL A 125 -9.11 -9.02 17.56
C VAL A 125 -8.11 -7.90 17.37
N ASP A 126 -7.12 -7.78 18.26
CA ASP A 126 -6.05 -6.82 18.07
C ASP A 126 -5.21 -7.20 16.83
N PRO A 127 -5.11 -6.33 15.81
CA PRO A 127 -4.27 -6.60 14.65
C PRO A 127 -2.81 -6.78 15.09
N SER A 128 -2.12 -7.79 14.59
CA SER A 128 -0.70 -7.99 14.86
C SER A 128 0.08 -8.24 13.57
N PHE A 129 1.38 -7.97 13.58
CA PHE A 129 2.24 -8.28 12.45
C PHE A 129 2.26 -9.79 12.14
N VAL A 130 2.16 -10.64 13.18
CA VAL A 130 2.11 -12.11 13.02
C VAL A 130 0.85 -12.53 12.25
N HIS A 131 -0.31 -12.01 12.65
CA HIS A 131 -1.57 -12.23 11.94
C HIS A 131 -1.47 -11.78 10.47
N PHE A 132 -0.93 -10.57 10.24
CA PHE A 132 -0.77 -10.03 8.89
C PHE A 132 0.16 -10.89 8.01
N ARG A 133 1.33 -11.27 8.54
CA ARG A 133 2.33 -12.09 7.85
C ARG A 133 1.82 -13.49 7.53
N ASN A 134 0.87 -14.01 8.31
CA ASN A 134 0.21 -15.26 7.97
C ASN A 134 -0.71 -15.10 6.76
N LEU A 135 -1.41 -13.99 6.59
CA LEU A 135 -2.34 -13.78 5.49
C LEU A 135 -1.66 -13.34 4.18
N ILE A 136 -0.65 -12.50 4.29
CA ILE A 136 -0.13 -11.70 3.19
C ILE A 136 1.35 -11.99 2.97
N SER A 137 1.75 -12.10 1.70
CA SER A 137 3.13 -12.15 1.25
C SER A 137 3.54 -10.81 0.64
N ILE A 138 4.78 -10.39 0.90
CA ILE A 138 5.42 -9.28 0.19
C ILE A 138 6.20 -9.82 -1.02
N VAL A 139 6.06 -9.15 -2.17
CA VAL A 139 6.68 -9.56 -3.42
C VAL A 139 7.35 -8.37 -4.07
N SER A 140 8.60 -8.55 -4.53
CA SER A 140 9.30 -7.56 -5.34
C SER A 140 8.64 -7.44 -6.71
N ALA A 141 8.39 -6.20 -7.14
CA ALA A 141 7.80 -5.91 -8.44
C ALA A 141 8.86 -5.87 -9.57
N SER A 142 10.11 -6.27 -9.29
CA SER A 142 11.20 -6.34 -10.28
C SER A 142 10.85 -7.19 -11.51
N LYS A 143 10.16 -8.31 -11.30
CA LYS A 143 9.73 -9.22 -12.39
C LYS A 143 8.75 -8.56 -13.38
N THR A 144 8.05 -7.51 -12.97
CA THR A 144 7.12 -6.76 -13.83
C THR A 144 7.74 -5.46 -14.37
N GLY A 145 9.07 -5.30 -14.26
CA GLY A 145 9.78 -4.09 -14.67
C GLY A 145 9.74 -2.94 -13.65
N GLU A 146 9.09 -3.17 -12.50
CA GLU A 146 8.88 -2.19 -11.44
C GLU A 146 9.94 -2.35 -10.36
N ASN A 147 11.21 -2.25 -10.76
CA ASN A 147 12.35 -2.37 -9.85
C ASN A 147 12.20 -1.41 -8.66
N GLY A 148 12.69 -1.78 -7.48
CA GLY A 148 12.63 -0.94 -6.27
C GLY A 148 11.27 -0.89 -5.55
N PHE A 149 10.18 -1.30 -6.20
CA PHE A 149 8.85 -1.38 -5.58
C PHE A 149 8.49 -2.79 -5.08
N PHE A 150 7.55 -2.83 -4.14
CA PHE A 150 6.95 -4.03 -3.58
C PHE A 150 5.43 -3.97 -3.63
N TYR A 151 4.80 -5.12 -3.81
CA TYR A 151 3.38 -5.28 -3.60
C TYR A 151 3.08 -6.39 -2.59
N LEU A 152 1.93 -6.25 -1.95
CA LEU A 152 1.40 -7.22 -1.01
C LEU A 152 0.34 -8.06 -1.71
N THR A 153 0.51 -9.38 -1.66
CA THR A 153 -0.44 -10.34 -2.22
C THR A 153 -0.96 -11.26 -1.13
N PRO A 154 -2.26 -11.59 -1.11
CA PRO A 154 -2.75 -12.68 -0.28
C PRO A 154 -2.01 -13.98 -0.60
N LYS A 155 -1.73 -14.77 0.43
CA LYS A 155 -1.32 -16.16 0.27
C LYS A 155 -2.49 -17.00 -0.28
N PRO A 156 -2.22 -18.22 -0.80
CA PRO A 156 -3.27 -19.09 -1.31
C PRO A 156 -4.42 -19.25 -0.29
N ASN A 157 -5.66 -19.10 -0.76
CA ASN A 157 -6.88 -19.19 0.04
C ASN A 157 -6.96 -18.21 1.24
N ARG A 158 -6.21 -17.10 1.22
CA ARG A 158 -6.18 -16.10 2.31
C ARG A 158 -6.59 -14.69 1.85
N LYS A 159 -7.43 -14.60 0.81
CA LYS A 159 -7.86 -13.32 0.23
C LYS A 159 -8.89 -12.63 1.13
N LEU A 160 -8.54 -11.45 1.62
CA LEU A 160 -9.40 -10.62 2.48
C LEU A 160 -10.35 -9.74 1.65
N LEU A 161 -9.80 -9.03 0.66
CA LEU A 161 -10.52 -8.02 -0.11
C LEU A 161 -10.79 -8.47 -1.55
N ARG A 162 -11.97 -8.12 -2.06
CA ARG A 162 -12.36 -8.22 -3.47
C ARG A 162 -12.33 -6.87 -4.17
N ASN A 163 -12.31 -6.97 -5.51
CA ASN A 163 -12.43 -5.84 -6.43
C ASN A 163 -11.46 -4.68 -6.10
N LEU A 164 -10.20 -5.03 -5.81
CA LEU A 164 -9.15 -4.03 -5.75
C LEU A 164 -8.99 -3.38 -7.12
N PRO A 165 -8.74 -2.06 -7.19
CA PRO A 165 -8.53 -1.38 -8.46
C PRO A 165 -7.42 -2.05 -9.29
N SER A 166 -7.74 -2.46 -10.52
CA SER A 166 -6.80 -3.11 -11.44
C SER A 166 -5.86 -2.12 -12.12
N SER A 167 -6.28 -0.85 -12.23
CA SER A 167 -5.49 0.27 -12.72
C SER A 167 -5.48 1.40 -11.70
N LEU A 168 -4.29 1.90 -11.40
CA LEU A 168 -4.09 3.06 -10.52
C LEU A 168 -3.58 4.27 -11.34
N GLY A 169 -3.73 4.22 -12.67
CA GLY A 169 -3.22 5.24 -13.58
C GLY A 169 -1.70 5.48 -13.42
N ARG A 170 -1.26 6.71 -13.74
CA ARG A 170 0.13 7.16 -13.53
C ARG A 170 0.38 7.55 -12.07
N TRP A 171 0.19 6.63 -11.13
CA TRP A 171 0.33 6.92 -9.68
C TRP A 171 1.77 7.27 -9.26
N LYS A 172 2.79 6.69 -9.91
CA LYS A 172 4.19 6.83 -9.47
C LYS A 172 4.72 8.25 -9.53
N ASN A 173 4.26 9.04 -10.51
CA ASN A 173 4.68 10.43 -10.67
C ASN A 173 3.85 11.40 -9.82
N LYS A 174 3.04 10.90 -8.88
CA LYS A 174 2.33 11.72 -7.89
C LYS A 174 2.76 11.29 -6.50
N PHE A 175 3.78 11.93 -5.97
CA PHE A 175 4.25 11.71 -4.61
C PHE A 175 4.54 13.03 -3.91
N ILE A 176 4.47 12.99 -2.59
CA ILE A 176 4.78 14.09 -1.67
C ILE A 176 5.79 13.62 -0.63
N TYR A 177 6.50 14.57 -0.04
CA TYR A 177 7.22 14.30 1.21
C TYR A 177 6.39 14.78 2.38
N VAL A 178 6.39 14.01 3.46
CA VAL A 178 5.72 14.37 4.71
C VAL A 178 6.77 14.35 5.81
N LYS A 179 6.89 15.47 6.54
CA LYS A 179 7.72 15.57 7.74
C LYS A 179 6.85 15.28 8.96
N SER A 180 7.33 14.41 9.84
CA SER A 180 6.67 14.14 11.12
C SER A 180 6.96 15.24 12.15
N PRO A 181 6.01 15.51 13.08
CA PRO A 181 6.26 16.42 14.20
C PRO A 181 7.32 15.84 15.14
N GLU A 182 7.98 16.71 15.91
CA GLU A 182 9.17 16.33 16.71
C GLU A 182 8.86 15.30 17.80
N ASN A 183 7.68 15.41 18.40
CA ASN A 183 7.20 14.49 19.43
C ASN A 183 6.70 13.15 18.90
N ARG A 184 6.59 12.98 17.58
CA ARG A 184 6.11 11.74 16.94
C ARG A 184 6.96 11.40 15.70
N PRO A 185 8.25 11.07 15.89
CA PRO A 185 9.12 10.69 14.77
C PRO A 185 8.61 9.41 14.09
N TRP A 186 8.98 9.24 12.82
CA TRP A 186 8.62 8.06 12.04
C TRP A 186 9.10 6.76 12.69
N ARG A 187 8.17 5.83 12.96
CA ARG A 187 8.45 4.49 13.51
C ARG A 187 8.43 3.41 12.43
N VAL A 188 8.82 3.77 11.22
CA VAL A 188 8.85 2.91 10.04
C VAL A 188 10.20 2.99 9.34
N PRO A 189 10.59 1.99 8.53
CA PRO A 189 11.82 2.03 7.76
C PRO A 189 11.87 3.27 6.87
N THR A 190 12.96 4.04 6.97
CA THR A 190 13.09 5.32 6.28
C THR A 190 13.88 5.25 4.98
N ARG A 191 14.64 4.16 4.79
CA ARG A 191 15.48 3.94 3.61
C ARG A 191 14.88 2.89 2.70
N TRP A 192 15.04 3.10 1.40
CA TRP A 192 14.67 2.10 0.42
C TRP A 192 15.58 0.87 0.52
N ILE A 193 14.97 -0.31 0.45
CA ILE A 193 15.69 -1.58 0.47
C ILE A 193 15.72 -2.24 -0.91
N ASN A 194 16.86 -2.84 -1.24
CA ASN A 194 17.04 -3.69 -2.41
C ASN A 194 16.89 -5.16 -1.97
N VAL A 195 15.71 -5.74 -2.14
CA VAL A 195 15.52 -7.17 -1.81
C VAL A 195 15.65 -8.00 -3.08
N THR A 196 16.83 -8.58 -3.26
CA THR A 196 17.05 -9.67 -4.23
C THR A 196 16.58 -11.02 -3.71
N ARG A 197 16.36 -11.20 -2.40
CA ARG A 197 15.88 -12.46 -1.80
C ARG A 197 15.25 -12.19 -0.43
N SER A 198 13.93 -12.16 -0.34
CA SER A 198 13.28 -12.48 0.95
C SER A 198 13.26 -13.99 1.06
N LYS A 199 14.13 -14.56 1.90
CA LYS A 199 13.86 -15.89 2.48
C LYS A 199 12.55 -15.73 3.26
N SER A 200 11.51 -16.42 2.83
CA SER A 200 10.29 -16.58 3.60
C SER A 200 10.66 -17.25 4.92
N TYR A 201 10.91 -16.48 5.98
CA TYR A 201 10.84 -17.06 7.32
C TYR A 201 9.36 -17.33 7.55
N VAL A 202 8.98 -18.59 7.29
CA VAL A 202 7.68 -19.15 7.63
C VAL A 202 7.72 -19.36 9.13
N LEU A 203 7.36 -18.32 9.88
CA LEU A 203 6.73 -18.58 11.17
C LEU A 203 5.27 -18.85 10.82
N GLU A 204 4.97 -20.08 10.41
CA GLU A 204 3.60 -20.55 10.50
C GLU A 204 3.28 -20.54 11.99
N SER A 205 2.32 -19.71 12.40
CA SER A 205 1.69 -19.96 13.70
C SER A 205 1.04 -21.33 13.58
N PRO A 206 1.37 -22.31 14.44
CA PRO A 206 0.74 -23.64 14.42
C PRO A 206 -0.79 -23.59 14.56
N LEU A 207 -1.33 -22.45 14.99
CA LEU A 207 -2.76 -22.21 15.20
C LEU A 207 -3.46 -21.56 13.99
N TRP A 208 -2.71 -21.08 12.99
CA TRP A 208 -3.29 -20.37 11.84
C TRP A 208 -4.11 -21.34 10.97
N GLY A 209 -5.43 -21.16 10.95
CA GLY A 209 -6.38 -22.04 10.25
C GLY A 209 -7.13 -23.01 11.16
N GLN A 210 -6.79 -23.07 12.45
CA GLN A 210 -7.58 -23.78 13.47
C GLN A 210 -8.46 -22.83 14.29
N ASP A 211 -8.19 -21.52 14.26
CA ASP A 211 -9.01 -20.53 14.95
C ASP A 211 -10.18 -20.00 14.10
N PHE A 212 -11.28 -19.67 14.78
CA PHE A 212 -12.52 -19.14 14.20
C PHE A 212 -12.28 -17.89 13.33
N ILE A 213 -11.29 -17.07 13.70
CA ILE A 213 -10.97 -15.80 13.06
C ILE A 213 -10.36 -16.02 11.67
N SER A 214 -9.41 -16.95 11.54
CA SER A 214 -8.78 -17.30 10.27
C SER A 214 -9.82 -17.79 9.27
N ASN A 215 -10.78 -18.61 9.72
CA ASN A 215 -11.88 -19.09 8.88
C ASN A 215 -12.81 -17.95 8.46
N ARG A 216 -13.24 -17.06 9.36
CA ARG A 216 -14.14 -15.94 8.99
C ARG A 216 -13.49 -14.89 8.08
N LEU A 217 -12.20 -14.61 8.29
CA LEU A 217 -11.45 -13.66 7.46
C LEU A 217 -11.23 -14.14 6.03
N THR A 218 -11.22 -15.46 5.81
CA THR A 218 -10.85 -16.05 4.51
C THR A 218 -12.03 -16.66 3.76
N VAL A 219 -13.14 -16.96 4.44
CA VAL A 219 -14.39 -17.48 3.84
C VAL A 219 -15.31 -16.34 3.39
N THR A 220 -15.38 -15.24 4.15
CA THR A 220 -16.15 -14.06 3.77
C THR A 220 -15.26 -13.09 3.01
N PHE A 221 -15.73 -12.65 1.85
CA PHE A 221 -14.99 -11.68 1.05
C PHE A 221 -15.62 -10.30 1.17
N TYR A 222 -14.77 -9.30 1.35
CA TYR A 222 -15.22 -7.94 1.55
C TYR A 222 -14.86 -7.04 0.38
N GLU A 223 -15.81 -6.22 -0.03
CA GLU A 223 -15.61 -5.26 -1.12
C GLU A 223 -14.70 -4.13 -0.67
N SER A 224 -13.57 -3.94 -1.38
CA SER A 224 -12.58 -2.93 -1.00
C SER A 224 -13.15 -1.51 -1.02
N SER A 225 -14.12 -1.25 -1.92
CA SER A 225 -14.84 0.03 -2.02
C SER A 225 -15.83 0.29 -0.89
N MET A 226 -16.23 -0.75 -0.14
CA MET A 226 -17.09 -0.60 1.04
C MET A 226 -16.26 -0.42 2.30
N ILE A 227 -15.22 -1.24 2.48
CA ILE A 227 -14.40 -1.22 3.69
C ILE A 227 -13.49 0.00 3.78
N LEU A 228 -13.02 0.54 2.67
CA LEU A 228 -12.02 1.61 2.66
C LEU A 228 -12.62 3.00 2.42
N LYS A 229 -13.90 3.17 2.77
CA LYS A 229 -14.55 4.49 2.80
C LYS A 229 -14.11 5.29 4.02
N GLU A 230 -14.22 6.62 3.94
CA GLU A 230 -13.75 7.52 4.99
C GLU A 230 -14.47 7.28 6.33
N ASP A 231 -15.78 7.09 6.31
CA ASP A 231 -16.60 6.77 7.49
C ASP A 231 -16.12 5.48 8.19
N VAL A 232 -15.83 4.42 7.44
CA VAL A 232 -15.29 3.18 7.99
C VAL A 232 -13.88 3.37 8.53
N LEU A 233 -13.03 4.17 7.87
CA LEU A 233 -11.71 4.52 8.39
C LEU A 233 -11.81 5.31 9.70
N VAL A 234 -12.75 6.25 9.82
CA VAL A 234 -13.02 7.00 11.06
C VAL A 234 -13.51 6.07 12.16
N LEU A 235 -14.54 5.26 11.91
CA LEU A 235 -15.09 4.30 12.87
C LEU A 235 -14.04 3.28 13.32
N ALA A 236 -13.14 2.89 12.40
CA ALA A 236 -12.03 2.02 12.75
C ALA A 236 -10.96 2.74 13.56
N GLY A 237 -10.91 4.08 13.65
CA GLY A 237 -9.82 4.83 14.29
C GLY A 237 -8.54 4.86 13.43
N LEU A 238 -8.71 4.94 12.12
CA LEU A 238 -7.66 5.03 11.10
C LEU A 238 -7.62 6.37 10.38
N SER A 239 -8.66 7.21 10.52
CA SER A 239 -8.71 8.55 9.94
C SER A 239 -8.99 9.60 11.03
N PRO A 240 -8.36 10.79 10.95
CA PRO A 240 -8.68 11.93 11.82
C PRO A 240 -9.87 12.75 11.30
N ALA A 241 -10.52 12.35 10.20
CA ALA A 241 -11.67 13.07 9.68
C ALA A 241 -12.78 13.19 10.75
N PRO A 242 -13.53 14.31 10.76
CA PRO A 242 -14.61 14.48 11.73
C PRO A 242 -15.70 13.41 11.52
N ILE A 243 -16.28 12.94 12.62
CA ILE A 243 -17.47 12.08 12.57
C ILE A 243 -18.64 12.98 12.16
N GLU A 244 -19.19 12.76 10.97
CA GLU A 244 -20.46 13.37 10.57
C GLU A 244 -21.54 12.83 11.52
N THR A 245 -21.87 13.61 12.54
CA THR A 245 -23.00 13.32 13.42
C THR A 245 -24.23 13.83 12.66
N THR A 246 -25.01 12.94 12.04
CA THR A 246 -26.33 13.34 11.54
C THR A 246 -27.15 13.82 12.74
N GLN A 247 -27.30 15.13 12.88
CA GLN A 247 -28.21 15.73 13.83
C GLN A 247 -29.64 15.29 13.51
N SER A 248 -30.25 14.69 14.54
CA SER A 248 -31.67 14.58 14.87
C SER A 248 -32.73 14.82 13.79
N LEU A 249 -33.51 13.78 13.55
CA LEU A 249 -34.94 13.91 13.24
C LEU A 249 -35.64 14.57 14.44
N ASP A 250 -35.70 15.90 14.44
CA ASP A 250 -36.75 16.62 15.15
C ASP A 250 -37.74 17.11 14.09
N ASN A 251 -38.84 16.37 13.95
CA ASN A 251 -40.15 16.82 13.46
C ASN A 251 -41.22 15.94 14.11
#